data_AF-T0R9W1-F1
#
_entry.id   AF-T0R9W1-F1
#
_cell.length_a   1.000
_cell.length_b   1.000
_cell.length_c   1.000
_cell.angle_alpha   90.00
_cell.angle_beta   90.00
_cell.angle_gamma   90.00
#
_symmetry.space_group_name_H-M   'P 1'
#
loop_
_entity.id
_entity.type
_entity.pdbx_description
1 polymer ?
#
loop_
_entity_poly.entity_id
_entity_poly.type
_entity_poly.pdbx_seq_one_letter_code
_entity_poly.pdbx_strand_id
1 'polypeptide(L)'
;MAEDLRRLEHVRLRNRLKQQRHKARYVNERDLLRDQVEHMTQLVTSWRTHPRLTMLSWRDTATGLSDAASEAQATLHELRRQHRVMTDTVRSALSLAASISRQNNVPSLAQDFAWARTTLLMDPTARRLGLDWFTQHMYFNTDRMLSRGGFPSVGSFADVLVQDCGNDCVDVFGRVQVEYSVALEAAYTSLAPRIWSVLRGDAMAHASQVLDTDITAAIDPSMVYRRYAVSGDDSRYYAAREFRTADRIVFLLGNMAQDELQPTSAIWRPRRFWFVLERQGVDRCRVRFMWYNGPYVVHGSAVPWDRHIALTEHEYGEVIGTSLSRHHFQAYLRDKYSAEDHELLALPDDVSK
;
A
#
# COMPACT_ATOMS: atom_id res chain seq x y z
N MET A 1 116.37 -40.76 23.31
CA MET A 1 116.83 -39.38 23.01
C MET A 1 116.73 -39.04 21.52
N ALA A 2 117.42 -39.73 20.60
CA ALA A 2 117.35 -39.42 19.15
C ALA A 2 116.00 -39.76 18.48
N GLU A 3 115.28 -40.77 18.98
CA GLU A 3 114.00 -41.23 18.43
C GLU A 3 112.81 -40.31 18.79
N ASP A 4 112.85 -39.70 19.98
CA ASP A 4 111.82 -38.75 20.44
C ASP A 4 111.88 -37.42 19.69
N LEU A 5 113.08 -36.96 19.32
CA LEU A 5 113.28 -35.77 18.48
C LEU A 5 112.67 -35.96 17.08
N ARG A 6 112.87 -37.13 16.46
CA ARG A 6 112.25 -37.46 15.17
C ARG A 6 110.73 -37.52 15.26
N ARG A 7 110.16 -38.08 16.33
CA ARG A 7 108.70 -38.08 16.55
C ARG A 7 108.14 -36.66 16.70
N LEU A 8 108.81 -35.80 17.46
CA LEU A 8 108.40 -34.40 17.63
C LEU A 8 108.42 -33.61 16.31
N GLU A 9 109.45 -33.81 15.47
CA GLU A 9 109.52 -33.19 14.15
C GLU A 9 108.43 -33.70 13.19
N HIS A 10 108.16 -35.02 13.20
CA HIS A 10 107.05 -35.59 12.43
C HIS A 10 105.68 -35.03 12.86
N VAL A 11 105.46 -34.85 14.17
CA VAL A 11 104.22 -34.26 14.70
C VAL A 11 104.11 -32.78 14.31
N ARG A 12 105.20 -32.01 14.39
CA ARG A 12 105.23 -30.59 13.97
C ARG A 12 104.94 -30.45 12.48
N LEU A 13 105.56 -31.27 11.63
CA LEU A 13 105.33 -31.28 10.18
C LEU A 13 103.88 -31.65 9.86
N ARG A 14 103.34 -32.69 10.51
CA ARG A 14 101.94 -33.12 10.35
C ARG A 14 100.96 -32.02 10.76
N ASN A 15 101.21 -31.34 11.87
CA ASN A 15 100.36 -30.23 12.33
C ASN A 15 100.40 -29.04 11.37
N ARG A 16 101.58 -28.70 10.83
CA ARG A 16 101.74 -27.64 9.82
C ARG A 16 100.95 -27.96 8.55
N LEU A 17 101.08 -29.19 8.03
CA LEU A 17 100.35 -29.65 6.86
C LEU A 17 98.83 -29.71 7.10
N LYS A 18 98.40 -30.12 8.31
CA LYS A 18 96.99 -30.10 8.71
C LYS A 18 96.43 -28.68 8.71
N GLN A 19 97.15 -27.72 9.29
CA GLN A 19 96.73 -26.31 9.28
C GLN A 19 96.74 -25.71 7.87
N GLN A 20 97.72 -26.05 7.03
CA GLN A 20 97.76 -25.60 5.65
C GLN A 20 96.55 -26.11 4.84
N ARG A 21 96.20 -27.40 4.98
CA ARG A 21 95.01 -27.98 4.35
C ARG A 21 93.71 -27.34 4.87
N HIS A 22 93.63 -27.06 6.17
CA HIS A 22 92.47 -26.37 6.75
C HIS A 22 92.31 -24.95 6.19
N LYS A 23 93.40 -24.17 6.14
CA LYS A 23 93.39 -22.83 5.54
C LYS A 23 93.01 -22.87 4.06
N ALA A 24 93.55 -23.82 3.29
CA ALA A 24 93.22 -23.98 1.88
C ALA A 24 91.73 -24.33 1.65
N ARG A 25 91.16 -25.22 2.47
CA ARG A 25 89.72 -25.52 2.41
C ARG A 25 88.86 -24.30 2.71
N TYR A 26 89.20 -23.57 3.77
CA TYR A 26 88.47 -22.38 4.17
C TYR A 26 88.49 -21.29 3.10
N VAL A 27 89.65 -21.04 2.48
CA VAL A 27 89.77 -20.07 1.38
C VAL A 27 88.94 -20.50 0.17
N ASN A 28 89.02 -21.78 -0.22
CA ASN A 28 88.27 -22.30 -1.37
C ASN A 28 86.74 -22.22 -1.14
N GLU A 29 86.27 -22.57 0.06
CA GLU A 29 84.84 -22.48 0.40
C GLU A 29 84.35 -21.03 0.45
N ARG A 30 85.15 -20.11 0.99
CA ARG A 30 84.86 -18.67 0.96
C ARG A 30 84.74 -18.16 -0.47
N ASP A 31 85.68 -18.53 -1.34
CA ASP A 31 85.70 -18.06 -2.72
C ASP A 31 84.50 -18.61 -3.50
N LEU A 32 84.16 -19.90 -3.32
CA LEU A 32 82.96 -20.50 -3.89
C LEU A 32 81.67 -19.80 -3.44
N LEU A 33 81.53 -19.51 -2.14
CA LEU A 33 80.37 -18.79 -1.62
C LEU A 33 80.28 -17.37 -2.18
N ARG A 34 81.42 -16.70 -2.37
CA ARG A 34 81.46 -15.36 -2.95
C ARG A 34 80.99 -15.37 -4.40
N ASP A 35 81.46 -16.34 -5.19
CA ASP A 35 81.07 -16.51 -6.58
C ASP A 35 79.57 -16.84 -6.69
N GLN A 36 79.02 -17.64 -5.77
CA GLN A 36 77.59 -17.93 -5.69
C GLN A 36 76.75 -16.68 -5.38
N VAL A 37 77.19 -15.85 -4.43
CA VAL A 37 76.52 -14.58 -4.10
C VAL A 37 76.56 -13.64 -5.30
N GLU A 38 77.69 -13.54 -5.99
CA GLU A 38 77.84 -12.68 -7.16
C GLU A 38 76.91 -13.16 -8.30
N HIS A 39 76.89 -14.46 -8.59
CA HIS A 39 76.02 -15.05 -9.61
C HIS A 39 74.53 -14.82 -9.30
N MET A 40 74.09 -15.06 -8.05
CA MET A 40 72.71 -14.80 -7.62
C MET A 40 72.36 -13.32 -7.72
N THR A 41 73.30 -12.43 -7.38
CA THR A 41 73.09 -10.97 -7.48
C THR A 41 72.93 -10.52 -8.94
N GLN A 42 73.76 -11.05 -9.84
CA GLN A 42 73.68 -10.79 -11.28
C GLN A 42 72.38 -11.32 -11.90
N LEU A 43 71.93 -12.51 -11.47
CA LEU A 43 70.61 -13.01 -11.83
C LEU A 43 69.54 -12.01 -11.38
N VAL A 44 69.39 -11.74 -10.08
CA VAL A 44 68.32 -10.86 -9.57
C VAL A 44 68.31 -9.48 -10.24
N THR A 45 69.47 -8.90 -10.52
CA THR A 45 69.56 -7.62 -11.25
C THR A 45 69.10 -7.75 -12.70
N SER A 46 69.52 -8.79 -13.43
CA SER A 46 69.06 -9.06 -14.80
C SER A 46 67.55 -9.27 -14.89
N TRP A 47 66.94 -9.98 -13.93
CA TRP A 47 65.50 -10.20 -13.85
C TRP A 47 64.73 -8.89 -13.58
N ARG A 48 65.28 -7.99 -12.74
CA ARG A 48 64.67 -6.68 -12.46
C ARG A 48 64.73 -5.70 -13.63
N THR A 49 65.75 -5.81 -14.50
CA THR A 49 65.91 -4.91 -15.66
C THR A 49 65.12 -5.32 -16.89
N HIS A 50 64.46 -6.48 -16.91
CA HIS A 50 63.65 -6.91 -18.05
C HIS A 50 62.32 -6.12 -18.13
N PRO A 51 62.10 -5.27 -19.16
CA PRO A 51 60.92 -4.41 -19.25
C PRO A 51 59.60 -5.18 -19.45
N ARG A 52 59.66 -6.47 -19.81
CA ARG A 52 58.49 -7.35 -19.93
C ARG A 52 58.07 -8.00 -18.60
N LEU A 53 58.90 -7.86 -17.56
CA LEU A 53 58.68 -8.41 -16.22
C LEU A 53 58.50 -7.31 -15.16
N THR A 54 58.30 -6.05 -15.57
CA THR A 54 57.67 -5.03 -14.72
C THR A 54 56.19 -5.37 -14.56
N MET A 55 55.92 -6.56 -14.01
CA MET A 55 54.61 -6.91 -13.51
C MET A 55 54.29 -5.93 -12.40
N LEU A 56 53.06 -5.39 -12.41
CA LEU A 56 52.50 -4.69 -11.27
C LEU A 56 52.81 -5.50 -10.00
N SER A 57 53.10 -4.82 -8.90
CA SER A 57 53.39 -5.57 -7.69
C SER A 57 52.20 -6.46 -7.35
N TRP A 58 52.46 -7.65 -6.78
CA TRP A 58 51.36 -8.52 -6.32
C TRP A 58 50.44 -7.80 -5.34
N ARG A 59 50.95 -6.79 -4.63
CA ARG A 59 50.16 -5.86 -3.81
C ARG A 59 49.17 -5.07 -4.68
N ASP A 60 49.63 -4.38 -5.72
CA ASP A 60 48.76 -3.57 -6.58
C ASP A 60 47.74 -4.43 -7.32
N THR A 61 48.15 -5.64 -7.74
CA THR A 61 47.24 -6.62 -8.37
C THR A 61 46.17 -7.09 -7.40
N ALA A 62 46.54 -7.43 -6.15
CA ALA A 62 45.61 -7.85 -5.12
C ALA A 62 44.65 -6.71 -4.71
N THR A 63 45.15 -5.47 -4.61
CA THR A 63 44.33 -4.29 -4.34
C THR A 63 43.33 -4.04 -5.46
N GLY A 64 43.76 -4.04 -6.73
CA GLY A 64 42.85 -3.86 -7.87
C GLY A 64 41.77 -4.95 -7.95
N LEU A 65 42.11 -6.20 -7.64
CA LEU A 65 41.14 -7.29 -7.55
C LEU A 65 40.15 -7.12 -6.38
N SER A 66 40.63 -6.62 -5.23
CA SER A 66 39.79 -6.36 -4.06
C SER A 66 38.80 -5.21 -4.33
N ASP A 67 39.25 -4.14 -4.98
CA ASP A 67 38.42 -3.01 -5.34
C ASP A 67 37.35 -3.42 -6.34
N ALA A 68 37.74 -4.14 -7.40
CA ALA A 68 36.81 -4.68 -8.39
C ALA A 68 35.78 -5.65 -7.76
N ALA A 69 36.20 -6.49 -6.81
CA ALA A 69 35.29 -7.37 -6.09
C ALA A 69 34.27 -6.58 -5.24
N SER A 70 34.72 -5.50 -4.61
CA SER A 70 33.86 -4.63 -3.78
C SER A 70 32.84 -3.87 -4.63
N GLU A 71 33.26 -3.36 -5.79
CA GLU A 71 32.37 -2.70 -6.76
C GLU A 71 31.34 -3.68 -7.35
N ALA A 72 31.76 -4.90 -7.71
CA ALA A 72 30.87 -5.94 -8.18
C ALA A 72 29.83 -6.34 -7.13
N GLN A 73 30.23 -6.44 -5.86
CA GLN A 73 29.32 -6.71 -4.75
C GLN A 73 28.30 -5.58 -4.56
N ALA A 74 28.74 -4.32 -4.55
CA ALA A 74 27.85 -3.17 -4.43
C ALA A 74 26.82 -3.12 -5.58
N THR A 75 27.28 -3.34 -6.82
CA THR A 75 26.42 -3.39 -8.00
C THR A 75 25.40 -4.52 -7.90
N LEU A 76 25.82 -5.71 -7.48
CA LEU A 76 24.94 -6.87 -7.29
C LEU A 76 23.90 -6.63 -6.19
N HIS A 77 24.27 -5.96 -5.09
CA HIS A 77 23.33 -5.58 -4.05
C HIS A 77 22.24 -4.63 -4.57
N GLU A 78 22.64 -3.61 -5.34
CA GLU A 78 21.70 -2.65 -5.93
C GLU A 78 20.80 -3.33 -6.97
N LEU A 79 21.36 -4.17 -7.85
CA LEU A 79 20.56 -4.91 -8.84
C LEU A 79 19.54 -5.84 -8.18
N ARG A 80 19.92 -6.52 -7.09
CA ARG A 80 19.00 -7.36 -6.31
C ARG A 80 17.90 -6.56 -5.62
N ARG A 81 18.18 -5.33 -5.22
CA ARG A 81 17.19 -4.41 -4.65
C ARG A 81 16.20 -3.98 -5.73
N GLN A 82 16.69 -3.53 -6.87
CA GLN A 82 15.88 -3.12 -8.02
C GLN A 82 15.00 -4.27 -8.54
N HIS A 83 15.57 -5.48 -8.67
CA HIS A 83 14.83 -6.66 -9.09
C HIS A 83 13.70 -7.01 -8.12
N ARG A 84 13.94 -6.94 -6.81
CA ARG A 84 12.91 -7.17 -5.79
C ARG A 84 11.77 -6.17 -5.92
N VAL A 85 12.08 -4.88 -5.95
CA VAL A 85 11.08 -3.82 -6.13
C VAL A 85 10.25 -4.04 -7.40
N MET A 86 10.91 -4.26 -8.54
CA MET A 86 10.23 -4.51 -9.81
C MET A 86 9.31 -5.75 -9.75
N THR A 87 9.80 -6.84 -9.17
CA THR A 87 9.03 -8.09 -9.04
C THR A 87 7.78 -7.87 -8.17
N ASP A 88 7.93 -7.15 -7.06
CA ASP A 88 6.82 -6.87 -6.15
C ASP A 88 5.81 -5.92 -6.79
N THR A 89 6.26 -4.89 -7.51
CA THR A 89 5.38 -4.00 -8.28
C THR A 89 4.59 -4.76 -9.34
N VAL A 90 5.25 -5.60 -10.14
CA VAL A 90 4.60 -6.41 -11.18
C VAL A 90 3.61 -7.40 -10.57
N ARG A 91 3.96 -8.05 -9.45
CA ARG A 91 3.05 -8.98 -8.76
C ARG A 91 1.81 -8.26 -8.26
N SER A 92 1.96 -7.09 -7.63
CA SER A 92 0.83 -6.28 -7.15
C SER A 92 -0.04 -5.78 -8.31
N ALA A 93 0.57 -5.33 -9.41
CA ALA A 93 -0.15 -4.88 -10.60
C ALA A 93 -0.92 -6.03 -11.28
N LEU A 94 -0.32 -7.23 -11.37
CA LEU A 94 -0.99 -8.42 -11.91
C LEU A 94 -2.12 -8.90 -11.00
N SER A 95 -1.94 -8.85 -9.68
CA SER A 95 -2.99 -9.17 -8.70
C SER A 95 -4.19 -8.23 -8.85
N LEU A 96 -3.92 -6.93 -8.99
CA LEU A 96 -4.95 -5.92 -9.26
C LEU A 96 -5.61 -6.12 -10.64
N ALA A 97 -4.83 -6.40 -11.69
CA ALA A 97 -5.37 -6.66 -13.02
C ALA A 97 -6.23 -7.94 -13.05
N ALA A 98 -5.85 -8.96 -12.29
CA ALA A 98 -6.61 -10.20 -12.15
C ALA A 98 -7.92 -9.99 -11.36
N SER A 99 -7.91 -9.16 -10.31
CA SER A 99 -9.13 -8.79 -9.58
C SER A 99 -10.08 -7.92 -10.42
N ILE A 100 -9.55 -7.21 -11.42
CA ILE A 100 -10.31 -6.37 -12.37
C ILE A 100 -10.59 -7.11 -13.70
N SER A 101 -10.16 -8.37 -13.88
CA SER A 101 -10.33 -9.09 -15.15
C SER A 101 -11.79 -9.51 -15.40
N ARG A 102 -12.26 -9.32 -16.64
CA ARG A 102 -13.66 -9.45 -17.06
C ARG A 102 -14.35 -10.79 -16.75
N GLN A 103 -13.60 -11.88 -16.55
CA GLN A 103 -14.16 -13.18 -16.18
C GLN A 103 -14.83 -13.17 -14.80
N ASN A 104 -14.46 -12.24 -13.91
CA ASN A 104 -15.12 -11.99 -12.62
C ASN A 104 -15.99 -10.72 -12.61
N ASN A 105 -16.10 -10.00 -13.72
CA ASN A 105 -16.83 -8.73 -13.82
C ASN A 105 -18.17 -8.83 -14.54
N VAL A 106 -18.65 -10.03 -14.86
CA VAL A 106 -20.09 -10.20 -15.11
C VAL A 106 -20.68 -10.38 -13.72
N PRO A 107 -21.16 -9.30 -13.10
CA PRO A 107 -21.64 -9.45 -11.76
C PRO A 107 -22.93 -10.27 -11.87
N SER A 108 -22.96 -11.41 -11.17
CA SER A 108 -24.23 -12.10 -11.00
C SER A 108 -25.15 -11.15 -10.22
N LEU A 109 -26.46 -11.25 -10.41
CA LEU A 109 -27.44 -10.43 -9.68
C LEU A 109 -27.23 -10.45 -8.14
N ALA A 110 -26.58 -11.51 -7.63
CA ALA A 110 -26.22 -11.72 -6.23
C ALA A 110 -24.88 -11.08 -5.81
N GLN A 111 -24.00 -10.69 -6.75
CA GLN A 111 -22.67 -10.10 -6.48
C GLN A 111 -22.54 -8.65 -6.95
N ASP A 112 -23.60 -8.03 -7.45
CA ASP A 112 -23.60 -6.64 -7.96
C ASP A 112 -23.10 -5.60 -6.95
N PHE A 113 -23.16 -5.91 -5.66
CA PHE A 113 -22.67 -5.08 -4.55
C PHE A 113 -21.38 -5.56 -3.90
N ALA A 114 -20.90 -6.73 -4.30
CA ALA A 114 -19.62 -7.27 -3.87
C ALA A 114 -18.50 -6.54 -4.60
N TRP A 115 -18.44 -5.20 -4.49
CA TRP A 115 -17.18 -4.48 -4.65
C TRP A 115 -16.24 -5.06 -3.61
N ALA A 116 -15.47 -6.03 -4.11
CA ALA A 116 -14.79 -7.03 -3.34
C ALA A 116 -14.03 -6.35 -2.22
N ARG A 117 -14.40 -6.70 -0.97
CA ARG A 117 -13.71 -6.42 0.29
C ARG A 117 -12.39 -5.68 0.07
N THR A 118 -12.50 -4.37 -0.21
CA THR A 118 -11.37 -3.65 -0.80
C THR A 118 -10.42 -3.30 0.33
N THR A 119 -9.15 -3.66 0.18
CA THR A 119 -8.10 -3.32 1.13
C THR A 119 -7.23 -2.24 0.52
N LEU A 120 -7.02 -1.16 1.27
CA LEU A 120 -6.05 -0.13 0.90
C LEU A 120 -4.65 -0.61 1.29
N LEU A 121 -3.78 -0.78 0.30
CA LEU A 121 -2.44 -1.32 0.47
C LEU A 121 -1.52 -0.36 1.26
N MET A 122 -0.41 -0.84 1.81
CA MET A 122 0.52 -0.01 2.56
C MET A 122 1.42 0.88 1.66
N ASP A 123 1.69 0.48 0.42
CA ASP A 123 2.57 1.19 -0.50
C ASP A 123 1.97 2.55 -0.92
N PRO A 124 2.68 3.69 -0.75
CA PRO A 124 2.12 5.02 -1.03
C PRO A 124 1.62 5.21 -2.47
N THR A 125 2.28 4.60 -3.45
CA THR A 125 1.87 4.70 -4.87
C THR A 125 0.59 3.92 -5.10
N ALA A 126 0.54 2.69 -4.59
CA ALA A 126 -0.64 1.84 -4.67
C ALA A 126 -1.82 2.43 -3.90
N ARG A 127 -1.58 3.10 -2.76
CA ARG A 127 -2.61 3.84 -1.99
C ARG A 127 -3.25 4.92 -2.82
N ARG A 128 -2.44 5.78 -3.43
CA ARG A 128 -2.91 6.86 -4.28
C ARG A 128 -3.77 6.33 -5.43
N LEU A 129 -3.27 5.31 -6.14
CA LEU A 129 -3.99 4.67 -7.24
C LEU A 129 -5.28 3.99 -6.76
N GLY A 130 -5.25 3.32 -5.60
CA GLY A 130 -6.40 2.64 -5.02
C GLY A 130 -7.51 3.60 -4.63
N LEU A 131 -7.16 4.70 -3.95
CA LEU A 131 -8.10 5.77 -3.58
C LEU A 131 -8.73 6.46 -4.79
N ASP A 132 -7.90 6.80 -5.78
CA ASP A 132 -8.36 7.44 -7.01
C ASP A 132 -9.29 6.51 -7.82
N TRP A 133 -8.83 5.27 -8.07
CA TRP A 133 -9.63 4.26 -8.75
C TRP A 133 -10.94 3.99 -8.03
N PHE A 134 -10.92 3.84 -6.69
CA PHE A 134 -12.10 3.54 -5.90
C PHE A 134 -13.17 4.63 -6.03
N THR A 135 -12.77 5.90 -5.87
CA THR A 135 -13.70 7.03 -5.97
C THR A 135 -14.21 7.24 -7.40
N GLN A 136 -13.34 7.12 -8.41
CA GLN A 136 -13.77 7.16 -9.82
C GLN A 136 -14.73 6.03 -10.15
N HIS A 137 -14.45 4.81 -9.67
CA HIS A 137 -15.32 3.66 -9.89
C HIS A 137 -16.71 3.88 -9.28
N MET A 138 -16.79 4.46 -8.08
CA MET A 138 -18.07 4.87 -7.49
C MET A 138 -18.80 5.93 -8.31
N TYR A 139 -18.07 6.93 -8.82
CA TYR A 139 -18.64 7.99 -9.66
C TYR A 139 -19.23 7.43 -10.95
N PHE A 140 -18.47 6.61 -11.69
CA PHE A 140 -18.95 6.03 -12.94
C PHE A 140 -20.05 4.97 -12.75
N ASN A 141 -20.20 4.40 -11.54
CA ASN A 141 -21.33 3.52 -11.20
C ASN A 141 -22.57 4.26 -10.69
N THR A 142 -22.56 5.60 -10.58
CA THR A 142 -23.65 6.36 -10.00
C THR A 142 -24.99 6.06 -10.66
N ASP A 143 -25.10 6.10 -11.99
CA ASP A 143 -26.38 5.90 -12.69
C ASP A 143 -26.92 4.49 -12.55
N ARG A 144 -26.03 3.49 -12.65
CA ARG A 144 -26.37 2.10 -12.37
C ARG A 144 -26.94 1.98 -10.96
N MET A 145 -26.35 2.71 -10.01
CA MET A 145 -26.75 2.61 -8.62
C MET A 145 -28.07 3.30 -8.32
N LEU A 146 -28.30 4.49 -8.88
CA LEU A 146 -29.60 5.17 -8.79
C LEU A 146 -30.71 4.38 -9.48
N SER A 147 -30.42 3.73 -10.61
CA SER A 147 -31.37 2.85 -11.29
C SER A 147 -31.78 1.67 -10.42
N ARG A 148 -30.82 1.02 -9.74
CA ARG A 148 -31.10 -0.07 -8.81
C ARG A 148 -31.85 0.39 -7.57
N GLY A 149 -31.55 1.59 -7.09
CA GLY A 149 -32.34 2.24 -6.07
C GLY A 149 -33.80 2.43 -6.48
N GLY A 150 -34.16 2.38 -7.76
CA GLY A 150 -35.56 2.45 -8.20
C GLY A 150 -36.21 3.80 -7.89
N PHE A 151 -35.46 4.89 -8.07
CA PHE A 151 -35.98 6.24 -7.88
C PHE A 151 -37.13 6.52 -8.88
N PRO A 152 -38.25 7.12 -8.43
CA PRO A 152 -39.29 7.61 -9.32
C PRO A 152 -38.74 8.70 -10.23
N SER A 153 -39.28 8.78 -11.45
CA SER A 153 -38.87 9.77 -12.43
C SER A 153 -39.18 11.22 -12.02
N VAL A 154 -40.22 11.40 -11.20
CA VAL A 154 -40.75 12.71 -10.78
C VAL A 154 -41.17 12.69 -9.31
N GLY A 155 -41.12 13.87 -8.70
CA GLY A 155 -41.63 14.13 -7.35
C GLY A 155 -40.59 13.91 -6.25
N SER A 156 -40.93 14.40 -5.06
CA SER A 156 -40.10 14.28 -3.86
C SER A 156 -40.57 13.09 -3.00
N PHE A 157 -39.64 12.33 -2.44
CA PHE A 157 -39.94 11.22 -1.53
C PHE A 157 -38.74 10.89 -0.63
N ALA A 158 -38.97 10.19 0.49
CA ALA A 158 -37.95 9.46 1.21
C ALA A 158 -38.47 8.08 1.59
N ASP A 159 -37.63 7.06 1.43
CA ASP A 159 -37.97 5.68 1.80
C ASP A 159 -36.69 4.86 2.03
N VAL A 160 -36.86 3.74 2.74
CA VAL A 160 -35.83 2.71 2.91
C VAL A 160 -36.31 1.41 2.28
N LEU A 161 -35.44 0.79 1.48
CA LEU A 161 -35.64 -0.53 0.88
C LEU A 161 -34.70 -1.55 1.51
N VAL A 162 -35.26 -2.71 1.90
CA VAL A 162 -34.48 -3.88 2.32
C VAL A 162 -34.61 -4.94 1.24
N GLN A 163 -33.51 -5.26 0.56
CA GLN A 163 -33.48 -6.19 -0.56
C GLN A 163 -32.75 -7.48 -0.16
N ASP A 164 -33.31 -8.63 -0.54
CA ASP A 164 -32.62 -9.92 -0.44
C ASP A 164 -31.47 -9.98 -1.45
N CYS A 165 -30.26 -10.27 -0.98
CA CYS A 165 -29.07 -10.43 -1.83
C CYS A 165 -28.54 -11.87 -1.89
N GLY A 166 -29.33 -12.84 -1.41
CA GLY A 166 -28.97 -14.26 -1.35
C GLY A 166 -28.21 -14.63 -0.07
N ASN A 167 -28.02 -15.94 0.15
CA ASN A 167 -27.36 -16.48 1.35
C ASN A 167 -27.95 -15.95 2.67
N ASP A 168 -29.27 -15.77 2.70
CA ASP A 168 -30.01 -15.19 3.82
C ASP A 168 -29.51 -13.80 4.27
N CYS A 169 -28.79 -13.07 3.42
CA CYS A 169 -28.29 -11.73 3.70
C CYS A 169 -29.23 -10.64 3.14
N VAL A 170 -29.06 -9.40 3.61
CA VAL A 170 -29.82 -8.26 3.11
C VAL A 170 -28.95 -7.06 2.79
N ASP A 171 -29.36 -6.37 1.72
CA ASP A 171 -28.91 -5.04 1.36
C ASP A 171 -29.94 -4.00 1.84
N VAL A 172 -29.46 -2.85 2.30
CA VAL A 172 -30.32 -1.75 2.76
C VAL A 172 -30.01 -0.50 1.94
N PHE A 173 -31.04 0.11 1.36
CA PHE A 173 -30.96 1.37 0.63
C PHE A 173 -31.83 2.42 1.29
N GLY A 174 -31.25 3.54 1.72
CA GLY A 174 -32.02 4.76 1.93
C GLY A 174 -32.02 5.59 0.66
N ARG A 175 -33.17 6.19 0.38
CA ARG A 175 -33.41 6.92 -0.86
C ARG A 175 -34.21 8.17 -0.53
N VAL A 176 -33.66 9.32 -0.85
CA VAL A 176 -34.35 10.60 -0.78
C VAL A 176 -34.22 11.31 -2.11
N GLN A 177 -35.33 11.83 -2.62
CA GLN A 177 -35.36 12.71 -3.78
C GLN A 177 -36.13 13.96 -3.43
N VAL A 178 -35.59 15.10 -3.84
CA VAL A 178 -36.24 16.39 -3.71
C VAL A 178 -36.10 17.15 -5.03
N GLU A 179 -37.19 17.70 -5.53
CA GLU A 179 -37.18 18.67 -6.63
C GLU A 179 -37.27 20.08 -6.06
N TYR A 180 -36.39 20.97 -6.52
CA TYR A 180 -36.42 22.38 -6.15
C TYR A 180 -36.72 23.27 -7.35
N SER A 181 -37.39 24.39 -7.08
CA SER A 181 -37.66 25.47 -8.03
C SER A 181 -36.52 26.51 -8.03
N VAL A 182 -35.27 26.05 -7.95
CA VAL A 182 -34.08 26.90 -8.02
C VAL A 182 -33.07 26.34 -9.02
N ALA A 183 -32.17 27.19 -9.50
CA ALA A 183 -31.04 26.77 -10.32
C ALA A 183 -30.11 25.81 -9.55
N LEU A 184 -29.43 24.91 -10.29
CA LEU A 184 -28.48 23.95 -9.72
C LEU A 184 -27.41 24.62 -8.85
N GLU A 185 -26.92 25.77 -9.29
CA GLU A 185 -25.91 26.58 -8.63
C GLU A 185 -26.38 27.11 -7.27
N ALA A 186 -27.65 27.53 -7.18
CA ALA A 186 -28.25 28.01 -5.94
C ALA A 186 -28.45 26.86 -4.95
N ALA A 187 -28.93 25.70 -5.41
CA ALA A 187 -29.04 24.52 -4.57
C ALA A 187 -27.66 24.02 -4.09
N TYR A 188 -26.68 24.01 -4.98
CA TYR A 188 -25.28 23.70 -4.65
C TYR A 188 -24.73 24.66 -3.58
N THR A 189 -24.94 25.96 -3.82
CA THR A 189 -24.97 27.07 -2.86
C THR A 189 -25.06 26.65 -1.39
N SER A 190 -26.29 26.23 -1.11
CA SER A 190 -26.82 25.95 0.22
C SER A 190 -26.49 24.54 0.72
N LEU A 191 -26.49 23.55 -0.18
CA LEU A 191 -26.40 22.14 0.22
C LEU A 191 -24.96 21.66 0.36
N ALA A 192 -24.02 22.15 -0.46
CA ALA A 192 -22.66 21.64 -0.47
C ALA A 192 -21.95 21.69 0.90
N PRO A 193 -22.04 22.78 1.70
CA PRO A 193 -21.43 22.82 3.03
C PRO A 193 -22.01 21.77 3.98
N ARG A 194 -23.32 21.54 3.92
CA ARG A 194 -24.04 20.56 4.77
C ARG A 194 -23.71 19.13 4.35
N ILE A 195 -23.72 18.85 3.05
CA ILE A 195 -23.31 17.56 2.50
C ILE A 195 -21.87 17.26 2.94
N TRP A 196 -20.95 18.20 2.73
CA TRP A 196 -19.56 18.02 3.14
C TRP A 196 -19.38 17.84 4.66
N SER A 197 -20.22 18.48 5.48
CA SER A 197 -20.24 18.24 6.94
C SER A 197 -20.55 16.77 7.26
N VAL A 198 -21.54 16.18 6.57
CA VAL A 198 -21.86 14.75 6.68
C VAL A 198 -20.71 13.89 6.18
N LEU A 199 -20.13 14.18 5.02
CA LEU A 199 -19.05 13.37 4.43
C LEU A 199 -17.75 13.42 5.25
N ARG A 200 -17.49 14.49 5.98
CA ARG A 200 -16.35 14.58 6.91
C ARG A 200 -16.64 13.94 8.27
N GLY A 201 -17.90 13.62 8.55
CA GLY A 201 -18.34 13.08 9.83
C GLY A 201 -18.26 14.10 10.96
N ASP A 202 -18.49 15.38 10.67
CA ASP A 202 -18.33 16.48 11.63
C ASP A 202 -19.30 16.36 12.84
N ALA A 203 -20.42 15.64 12.66
CA ALA A 203 -21.43 15.38 13.69
C ALA A 203 -21.39 13.95 14.28
N MET A 204 -20.35 13.16 13.99
CA MET A 204 -20.29 11.76 14.44
C MET A 204 -19.90 11.64 15.92
N ALA A 205 -20.46 10.63 16.60
CA ALA A 205 -20.28 10.42 18.04
C ALA A 205 -18.87 9.95 18.47
N HIS A 206 -18.10 9.32 17.56
CA HIS A 206 -16.77 8.81 17.84
C HIS A 206 -15.65 9.62 17.16
N ALA A 207 -14.40 9.35 17.55
CA ALA A 207 -13.26 10.04 16.99
C ALA A 207 -13.07 9.72 15.50
N SER A 208 -13.07 10.76 14.67
CA SER A 208 -12.82 10.70 13.22
C SER A 208 -11.44 11.28 12.92
N GLN A 209 -10.50 10.42 12.52
CA GLN A 209 -9.13 10.79 12.17
C GLN A 209 -8.99 11.01 10.67
N VAL A 210 -8.38 12.13 10.28
CA VAL A 210 -7.97 12.38 8.88
C VAL A 210 -6.69 11.58 8.57
N LEU A 211 -6.67 10.92 7.42
CA LEU A 211 -5.56 10.10 6.94
C LEU A 211 -5.08 10.59 5.57
N ASP A 212 -3.79 10.38 5.29
CA ASP A 212 -3.18 10.52 3.96
C ASP A 212 -3.45 11.85 3.24
N THR A 213 -3.48 12.98 3.97
CA THR A 213 -3.81 14.31 3.45
C THR A 213 -3.01 14.68 2.20
N ASP A 214 -1.71 14.36 2.15
CA ASP A 214 -0.86 14.66 1.00
C ASP A 214 -1.24 13.81 -0.23
N ILE A 215 -1.61 12.55 -0.02
CA ILE A 215 -2.03 11.64 -1.09
C ILE A 215 -3.40 12.06 -1.63
N THR A 216 -4.35 12.38 -0.75
CA THR A 216 -5.70 12.79 -1.17
C THR A 216 -5.64 14.13 -1.90
N ALA A 217 -4.89 15.11 -1.40
CA ALA A 217 -4.69 16.40 -2.06
C ALA A 217 -4.04 16.28 -3.44
N ALA A 218 -3.14 15.30 -3.63
CA ALA A 218 -2.53 15.02 -4.93
C ALA A 218 -3.50 14.36 -5.95
N ILE A 219 -4.59 13.76 -5.49
CA ILE A 219 -5.66 13.21 -6.35
C ILE A 219 -6.68 14.31 -6.67
N ASP A 220 -7.18 14.97 -5.62
CA ASP A 220 -8.19 16.01 -5.70
C ASP A 220 -8.15 16.86 -4.43
N PRO A 221 -8.07 18.20 -4.51
CA PRO A 221 -7.99 19.06 -3.34
C PRO A 221 -9.18 18.95 -2.37
N SER A 222 -10.34 18.49 -2.86
CA SER A 222 -11.54 18.29 -2.04
C SER A 222 -11.64 16.89 -1.43
N MET A 223 -10.83 15.94 -1.89
CA MET A 223 -10.91 14.55 -1.45
C MET A 223 -10.46 14.40 0.00
N VAL A 224 -11.24 13.62 0.75
CA VAL A 224 -10.92 13.26 2.14
C VAL A 224 -10.82 11.76 2.27
N TYR A 225 -9.85 11.30 3.05
CA TYR A 225 -9.75 9.92 3.50
C TYR A 225 -9.65 9.91 5.02
N ARG A 226 -10.49 9.11 5.68
CA ARG A 226 -10.65 9.15 7.13
C ARG A 226 -10.84 7.77 7.72
N ARG A 227 -10.45 7.65 9.00
CA ARG A 227 -10.78 6.52 9.86
C ARG A 227 -11.74 6.97 10.94
N TYR A 228 -12.85 6.26 11.06
CA TYR A 228 -13.80 6.39 12.17
C TYR A 228 -13.72 5.14 13.03
N ALA A 229 -13.11 5.27 14.21
CA ALA A 229 -12.93 4.17 15.15
C ALA A 229 -14.16 4.06 16.06
N VAL A 230 -14.95 3.02 15.87
CA VAL A 230 -16.20 2.78 16.63
C VAL A 230 -15.89 2.00 17.90
N SER A 231 -15.10 0.94 17.77
CA SER A 231 -14.65 0.09 18.88
C SER A 231 -13.26 -0.50 18.59
N GLY A 232 -12.73 -1.32 19.50
CA GLY A 232 -11.47 -2.04 19.27
C GLY A 232 -11.49 -2.95 18.03
N ASP A 233 -12.68 -3.42 17.66
CA ASP A 233 -12.89 -4.42 16.60
C ASP A 233 -13.65 -3.87 15.37
N ASP A 234 -14.16 -2.62 15.42
CA ASP A 234 -14.84 -1.92 14.32
C ASP A 234 -14.14 -0.57 14.04
N SER A 235 -13.47 -0.50 12.89
CA SER A 235 -12.94 0.75 12.33
C SER A 235 -13.41 0.91 10.89
N ARG A 236 -13.94 2.09 10.57
CA ARG A 236 -14.48 2.41 9.24
C ARG A 236 -13.50 3.31 8.50
N TYR A 237 -12.95 2.80 7.42
CA TYR A 237 -12.04 3.54 6.54
C TYR A 237 -12.82 4.06 5.35
N TYR A 238 -13.05 5.36 5.22
CA TYR A 238 -13.85 5.90 4.11
C TYR A 238 -13.17 7.03 3.37
N ALA A 239 -13.39 7.04 2.07
CA ALA A 239 -12.99 8.10 1.16
C ALA A 239 -14.24 8.83 0.69
N ALA A 240 -14.18 10.16 0.65
CA ALA A 240 -15.20 10.99 0.04
C ALA A 240 -14.60 11.95 -0.98
N ARG A 241 -15.32 12.18 -2.07
CA ARG A 241 -14.89 13.02 -3.19
C ARG A 241 -16.08 13.66 -3.88
N GLU A 242 -15.84 14.81 -4.48
CA GLU A 242 -16.81 15.55 -5.27
C GLU A 242 -16.43 15.55 -6.75
N PHE A 243 -17.42 15.37 -7.62
CA PHE A 243 -17.29 15.41 -9.07
C PHE A 243 -18.29 16.42 -9.64
N ARG A 244 -17.82 17.31 -10.51
CA ARG A 244 -18.66 18.36 -11.11
C ARG A 244 -18.62 18.33 -12.62
N THR A 245 -19.80 18.54 -13.20
CA THR A 245 -20.02 18.85 -14.61
C THR A 245 -20.99 20.03 -14.68
N ALA A 246 -21.28 20.54 -15.89
CA ALA A 246 -22.18 21.70 -16.06
C ALA A 246 -23.62 21.44 -15.56
N ASP A 247 -24.10 20.19 -15.68
CA ASP A 247 -25.49 19.85 -15.39
C ASP A 247 -25.65 18.88 -14.21
N ARG A 248 -24.53 18.46 -13.61
CA ARG A 248 -24.54 17.44 -12.56
C ARG A 248 -23.37 17.58 -11.60
N ILE A 249 -23.68 17.49 -10.32
CA ILE A 249 -22.71 17.48 -9.22
C ILE A 249 -22.96 16.21 -8.41
N VAL A 250 -21.91 15.42 -8.19
CA VAL A 250 -21.97 14.17 -7.45
C VAL A 250 -20.98 14.23 -6.31
N PHE A 251 -21.48 14.16 -5.08
CA PHE A 251 -20.66 13.85 -3.92
C PHE A 251 -20.82 12.37 -3.59
N LEU A 252 -19.71 11.73 -3.28
CA LEU A 252 -19.72 10.33 -2.92
C LEU A 252 -18.91 10.08 -1.65
N LEU A 253 -19.32 9.05 -0.91
CA LEU A 253 -18.54 8.48 0.17
C LEU A 253 -18.63 6.98 0.10
N GLY A 254 -17.49 6.31 0.22
CA GLY A 254 -17.44 4.86 0.31
C GLY A 254 -16.38 4.40 1.27
N ASN A 255 -16.67 3.31 2.00
CA ASN A 255 -15.69 2.66 2.84
C ASN A 255 -14.96 1.47 2.18
N MET A 256 -13.71 1.30 2.59
CA MET A 256 -12.90 0.11 2.31
C MET A 256 -13.03 -0.86 3.48
N ALA A 257 -12.85 -2.15 3.20
CA ALA A 257 -12.95 -3.19 4.21
C ALA A 257 -11.77 -3.17 5.18
N GLN A 258 -10.60 -2.75 4.70
CA GLN A 258 -9.38 -2.67 5.52
C GLN A 258 -8.40 -1.63 4.97
N ASP A 259 -7.54 -1.12 5.84
CA ASP A 259 -6.34 -0.37 5.52
C ASP A 259 -5.13 -1.08 6.14
N GLU A 260 -4.12 -1.44 5.33
CA GLU A 260 -2.94 -2.19 5.80
C GLU A 260 -2.08 -1.41 6.80
N LEU A 261 -2.19 -0.09 6.86
CA LEU A 261 -1.50 0.75 7.85
C LEU A 261 -2.24 0.82 9.19
N GLN A 262 -3.42 0.23 9.29
CA GLN A 262 -4.31 0.34 10.45
C GLN A 262 -4.58 -1.03 11.07
N PRO A 263 -5.02 -1.07 12.35
CA PRO A 263 -5.45 -2.32 12.98
C PRO A 263 -6.51 -3.06 12.14
N THR A 264 -6.47 -4.39 12.18
CA THR A 264 -7.45 -5.22 11.46
C THR A 264 -8.83 -5.07 12.07
N SER A 265 -9.81 -4.66 11.27
CA SER A 265 -11.21 -4.62 11.70
C SER A 265 -11.81 -6.02 11.62
N ALA A 266 -12.32 -6.54 12.74
CA ALA A 266 -13.01 -7.83 12.77
C ALA A 266 -14.44 -7.73 12.25
N ILE A 267 -15.05 -6.55 12.41
CA ILE A 267 -16.40 -6.24 11.97
C ILE A 267 -16.31 -5.16 10.89
N TRP A 268 -17.00 -5.36 9.77
CA TRP A 268 -17.19 -4.31 8.77
C TRP A 268 -18.46 -4.56 7.95
N ARG A 269 -18.93 -3.55 7.22
CA ARG A 269 -19.93 -3.70 6.15
C ARG A 269 -19.69 -2.65 5.06
N PRO A 270 -20.00 -2.92 3.79
CA PRO A 270 -19.87 -1.92 2.75
C PRO A 270 -20.94 -0.84 2.95
N ARG A 271 -20.49 0.42 2.99
CA ARG A 271 -21.31 1.63 3.10
C ARG A 271 -20.96 2.56 1.94
N ARG A 272 -21.96 3.05 1.23
CA ARG A 272 -21.78 3.85 0.01
C ARG A 272 -22.85 4.91 -0.11
N PHE A 273 -22.46 6.17 -0.18
CA PHE A 273 -23.36 7.31 -0.25
C PHE A 273 -23.15 8.03 -1.59
N TRP A 274 -24.26 8.46 -2.20
CA TRP A 274 -24.29 9.32 -3.38
C TRP A 274 -25.25 10.48 -3.11
N PHE A 275 -24.73 11.69 -3.14
CA PHE A 275 -25.52 12.91 -3.25
C PHE A 275 -25.39 13.41 -4.68
N VAL A 276 -26.51 13.45 -5.40
CA VAL A 276 -26.55 13.72 -6.84
C VAL A 276 -27.47 14.90 -7.09
N LEU A 277 -26.88 16.04 -7.41
CA LEU A 277 -27.59 17.25 -7.79
C LEU A 277 -27.58 17.33 -9.32
N GLU A 278 -28.75 17.51 -9.93
CA GLU A 278 -28.94 17.50 -11.37
C GLU A 278 -29.79 18.68 -11.82
N ARG A 279 -29.36 19.34 -12.90
CA ARG A 279 -30.17 20.35 -13.56
C ARG A 279 -31.39 19.71 -14.22
N GLN A 280 -32.56 20.34 -14.06
CA GLN A 280 -33.81 19.98 -14.74
C GLN A 280 -34.37 21.14 -15.58
N GLY A 281 -33.75 22.31 -15.51
CA GLY A 281 -34.06 23.52 -16.27
C GLY A 281 -33.15 24.66 -15.82
N VAL A 282 -33.43 25.89 -16.26
CA VAL A 282 -32.67 27.08 -15.85
C VAL A 282 -32.82 27.30 -14.34
N ASP A 283 -34.06 27.24 -13.84
CA ASP A 283 -34.41 27.49 -12.43
C ASP A 283 -35.02 26.26 -11.76
N ARG A 284 -34.61 25.06 -12.19
CA ARG A 284 -35.04 23.81 -11.57
C ARG A 284 -33.90 22.84 -11.46
N CYS A 285 -33.81 22.19 -10.30
CA CYS A 285 -32.89 21.08 -10.09
C CYS A 285 -33.54 19.97 -9.29
N ARG A 286 -32.97 18.78 -9.41
CA ARG A 286 -33.33 17.60 -8.64
C ARG A 286 -32.13 17.17 -7.82
N VAL A 287 -32.36 16.86 -6.56
CA VAL A 287 -31.35 16.31 -5.66
C VAL A 287 -31.78 14.93 -5.23
N ARG A 288 -30.86 13.98 -5.35
CA ARG A 288 -31.03 12.60 -4.91
C ARG A 288 -29.95 12.28 -3.88
N PHE A 289 -30.36 11.84 -2.71
CA PHE A 289 -29.47 11.21 -1.75
C PHE A 289 -29.79 9.72 -1.71
N MET A 290 -28.77 8.91 -1.93
CA MET A 290 -28.87 7.46 -1.79
C MET A 290 -27.73 6.98 -0.91
N TRP A 291 -28.07 6.24 0.13
CA TRP A 291 -27.09 5.48 0.88
C TRP A 291 -27.38 3.99 0.75
N TYR A 292 -26.32 3.22 0.62
CA TYR A 292 -26.33 1.77 0.55
C TYR A 292 -25.51 1.22 1.71
N ASN A 293 -26.09 0.27 2.42
CA ASN A 293 -25.41 -0.51 3.43
C ASN A 293 -25.61 -2.00 3.12
N GLY A 294 -24.54 -2.71 2.75
CA GLY A 294 -24.59 -4.15 2.49
C GLY A 294 -24.57 -4.99 3.77
N PRO A 295 -24.48 -6.32 3.65
CA PRO A 295 -24.46 -7.21 4.81
C PRO A 295 -23.28 -6.92 5.73
N TYR A 296 -23.46 -7.13 7.04
CA TYR A 296 -22.32 -7.17 7.95
C TYR A 296 -21.41 -8.34 7.59
N VAL A 297 -20.13 -8.16 7.83
CA VAL A 297 -19.10 -9.18 7.74
C VAL A 297 -18.38 -9.20 9.08
N VAL A 298 -18.41 -10.36 9.73
CA VAL A 298 -17.79 -10.59 11.03
C VAL A 298 -16.78 -11.71 10.87
N HIS A 299 -15.53 -11.43 11.22
CA HIS A 299 -14.39 -12.35 11.03
C HIS A 299 -14.29 -12.92 9.60
N GLY A 300 -14.66 -12.12 8.60
CA GLY A 300 -14.58 -12.49 7.19
C GLY A 300 -15.78 -13.25 6.63
N SER A 301 -16.79 -13.55 7.45
CA SER A 301 -18.03 -14.20 7.02
C SER A 301 -19.19 -13.21 6.99
N ALA A 302 -19.97 -13.22 5.90
CA ALA A 302 -21.20 -12.44 5.82
C ALA A 302 -22.19 -12.90 6.91
N VAL A 303 -22.85 -11.95 7.53
CA VAL A 303 -23.80 -12.17 8.63
C VAL A 303 -25.19 -12.31 8.03
N PRO A 304 -25.86 -13.45 8.25
CA PRO A 304 -27.23 -13.63 7.81
C PRO A 304 -28.20 -12.68 8.53
N TRP A 305 -29.38 -12.57 7.94
CA TRP A 305 -30.47 -11.68 8.33
C TRP A 305 -30.86 -11.80 9.81
N ASP A 306 -30.93 -13.02 10.35
CA ASP A 306 -31.32 -13.29 11.74
C ASP A 306 -30.40 -12.62 12.77
N ARG A 307 -29.11 -12.45 12.43
CA ARG A 307 -28.10 -11.80 13.25
C ARG A 307 -27.85 -10.34 12.88
N HIS A 308 -28.37 -9.88 11.75
CA HIS A 308 -28.24 -8.49 11.30
C HIS A 308 -28.87 -7.51 12.29
N ILE A 309 -30.03 -7.88 12.86
CA ILE A 309 -30.76 -7.03 13.81
C ILE A 309 -29.90 -6.73 15.05
N ALA A 310 -29.30 -7.76 15.66
CA ALA A 310 -28.47 -7.58 16.86
C ALA A 310 -27.26 -6.66 16.62
N LEU A 311 -26.64 -6.72 15.43
CA LEU A 311 -25.54 -5.81 15.07
C LEU A 311 -26.03 -4.38 14.82
N THR A 312 -27.26 -4.24 14.29
CA THR A 312 -27.91 -2.94 14.08
C THR A 312 -28.28 -2.30 15.43
N GLU A 313 -28.80 -3.09 16.35
CA GLU A 313 -29.07 -2.69 17.74
C GLU A 313 -27.80 -2.19 18.43
N HIS A 314 -26.70 -2.94 18.29
CA HIS A 314 -25.40 -2.54 18.84
C HIS A 314 -24.87 -1.25 18.21
N GLU A 315 -24.98 -1.08 16.88
CA GLU A 315 -24.52 0.12 16.17
C GLU A 315 -25.27 1.38 16.62
N TYR A 316 -26.58 1.28 16.89
CA TYR A 316 -27.39 2.43 17.29
C TYR A 316 -27.62 2.56 18.80
N GLY A 317 -27.20 1.57 19.60
CA GLY A 317 -27.47 1.56 21.04
C GLY A 317 -28.97 1.45 21.36
N GLU A 318 -29.76 0.82 20.50
CA GLU A 318 -31.22 0.71 20.59
C GLU A 318 -31.66 -0.76 20.54
N VAL A 319 -32.83 -1.07 21.11
CA VAL A 319 -33.44 -2.41 21.01
C VAL A 319 -34.54 -2.37 19.96
N ILE A 320 -34.36 -3.16 18.90
CA ILE A 320 -35.26 -3.27 17.75
C ILE A 320 -36.15 -4.52 17.91
N GLY A 321 -35.61 -5.61 18.47
CA GLY A 321 -36.33 -6.85 18.83
C GLY A 321 -35.94 -8.07 17.98
N THR A 322 -35.91 -9.26 18.60
CA THR A 322 -35.33 -10.49 18.03
C THR A 322 -36.24 -11.27 17.07
N SER A 323 -37.48 -10.82 16.84
CA SER A 323 -38.51 -11.56 16.08
C SER A 323 -39.12 -10.77 14.92
N LEU A 324 -38.46 -9.72 14.45
CA LEU A 324 -38.97 -8.91 13.34
C LEU A 324 -38.86 -9.66 12.01
N SER A 325 -39.97 -9.72 11.27
CA SER A 325 -39.94 -10.04 9.85
C SER A 325 -39.11 -8.97 9.11
N ARG A 326 -38.55 -9.32 7.93
CA ARG A 326 -37.86 -8.35 7.07
C ARG A 326 -38.71 -7.10 6.79
N HIS A 327 -40.02 -7.27 6.65
CA HIS A 327 -40.95 -6.17 6.44
C HIS A 327 -41.01 -5.22 7.65
N HIS A 328 -41.07 -5.74 8.87
CA HIS A 328 -41.08 -4.90 10.07
C HIS A 328 -39.75 -4.17 10.29
N PHE A 329 -38.62 -4.80 9.95
CA PHE A 329 -37.34 -4.11 10.00
C PHE A 329 -37.23 -3.00 8.97
N GLN A 330 -37.73 -3.22 7.74
CA GLN A 330 -37.78 -2.15 6.75
C GLN A 330 -38.63 -0.97 7.24
N ALA A 331 -39.78 -1.25 7.88
CA ALA A 331 -40.61 -0.21 8.49
C ALA A 331 -39.85 0.55 9.59
N TYR A 332 -39.17 -0.15 10.51
CA TYR A 332 -38.32 0.47 11.53
C TYR A 332 -37.24 1.38 10.92
N LEU A 333 -36.51 0.91 9.91
CA LEU A 333 -35.47 1.71 9.27
C LEU A 333 -36.06 2.91 8.54
N ARG A 334 -37.21 2.75 7.86
CA ARG A 334 -37.91 3.86 7.22
C ARG A 334 -38.26 4.94 8.25
N ASP A 335 -38.85 4.56 9.37
CA ASP A 335 -39.24 5.50 10.41
C ASP A 335 -38.03 6.21 11.03
N LYS A 336 -36.91 5.48 11.17
CA LYS A 336 -35.65 6.02 11.69
C LYS A 336 -34.99 7.04 10.76
N TYR A 337 -34.88 6.76 9.47
CA TYR A 337 -34.08 7.58 8.55
C TYR A 337 -34.87 8.63 7.76
N SER A 338 -36.18 8.44 7.57
CA SER A 338 -36.95 9.26 6.63
C SER A 338 -36.98 10.75 6.99
N ALA A 339 -37.06 11.10 8.27
CA ALA A 339 -37.14 12.49 8.72
C ALA A 339 -35.78 13.21 8.64
N GLU A 340 -34.73 12.59 9.17
CA GLU A 340 -33.37 13.17 9.21
C GLU A 340 -32.79 13.35 7.80
N ASP A 341 -32.98 12.38 6.92
CA ASP A 341 -32.47 12.44 5.55
C ASP A 341 -33.19 13.52 4.71
N HIS A 342 -34.49 13.77 4.98
CA HIS A 342 -35.23 14.87 4.37
C HIS A 342 -34.74 16.23 4.87
N GLU A 343 -34.54 16.37 6.19
CA GLU A 343 -34.04 17.62 6.78
C GLU A 343 -32.65 17.96 6.24
N LEU A 344 -31.77 16.97 6.07
CA LEU A 344 -30.44 17.14 5.48
C LEU A 344 -30.48 17.84 4.12
N LEU A 345 -31.50 17.54 3.31
CA LEU A 345 -31.66 18.12 1.99
C LEU A 345 -32.54 19.38 1.99
N ALA A 346 -33.20 19.76 3.08
CA ALA A 346 -34.05 20.95 3.08
C ALA A 346 -33.26 22.22 2.70
N LEU A 347 -33.78 23.03 1.77
CA LEU A 347 -33.20 24.34 1.49
C LEU A 347 -33.67 25.36 2.54
N PRO A 348 -32.84 26.35 2.91
CA PRO A 348 -33.26 27.50 3.69
C PRO A 348 -34.46 28.23 3.05
N ASP A 349 -35.34 28.82 3.86
CA ASP A 349 -36.56 29.52 3.41
C ASP A 349 -36.29 30.72 2.48
N ASP A 350 -35.10 31.31 2.58
CA ASP A 350 -34.60 32.43 1.77
C ASP A 350 -34.11 32.00 0.38
N VAL A 351 -33.82 30.71 0.19
CA VAL A 351 -33.42 30.12 -1.10
C VAL A 351 -34.60 29.40 -1.76
N SER A 352 -35.59 28.98 -0.99
CA SER A 352 -36.74 28.18 -1.49
C SER A 352 -37.84 28.99 -2.20
N LYS A 353 -37.71 30.32 -2.27
CA LYS A 353 -38.62 31.25 -2.97
C LYS A 353 -37.99 31.75 -4.25
#